data_AF-A0A168FVU1-F1
#
_entry.id   AF-A0A168FVU1-F1
#
_cell.length_a   1.000
_cell.length_b   1.000
_cell.length_c   1.000
_cell.angle_alpha   90.00
_cell.angle_beta   90.00
_cell.angle_gamma   90.00
#
_symmetry.space_group_name_H-M   'P 1'
#
loop_
_entity.id
_entity.type
_entity.pdbx_description
1 polymer ?
#
loop_
_entity_poly.entity_id
_entity_poly.type
_entity_poly.pdbx_seq_one_letter_code
_entity_poly.pdbx_strand_id
1 'polypeptide(L)'
;MVSYTSLCIAMGLLSLTSATPLAKHQAQGLSASSILVKKDTEVVEAAAAFKCQIQTGTNVFRPHLAGWNPTKQEVEMAVTAWLNEVCTVNDFLNSKGTSLAVATAWATDEPNELAILSAVKGLSKEGQNAAAVLRANFPSVLGNLDNIKTGSAPTKDASAAINFDRCCQVVPSVAVLVDAAVKATGAFGGVAPKPEYPNVCSRFECSVASI
;
A
#
# COMPACT_ATOMS: atom_id res chain seq x y z
N MET A 1 6.74 -33.76 -32.23
CA MET A 1 7.72 -34.80 -31.86
C MET A 1 9.00 -34.12 -31.39
N VAL A 2 9.76 -34.80 -30.53
CA VAL A 2 10.99 -34.34 -29.84
C VAL A 2 10.73 -33.49 -28.60
N SER A 3 11.22 -33.76 -27.39
CA SER A 3 11.73 -34.97 -26.74
C SER A 3 11.82 -34.62 -25.24
N TYR A 4 11.26 -35.43 -24.34
CA TYR A 4 11.42 -35.26 -22.89
C TYR A 4 12.76 -35.87 -22.47
N THR A 5 13.63 -35.11 -21.81
CA THR A 5 14.78 -35.66 -21.09
C THR A 5 14.56 -35.50 -19.59
N SER A 6 14.41 -36.66 -18.98
CA SER A 6 14.38 -36.92 -17.54
C SER A 6 15.82 -36.85 -17.00
N LEU A 7 16.01 -36.25 -15.82
CA LEU A 7 17.26 -36.40 -15.06
C LEU A 7 16.94 -36.70 -13.59
N CYS A 8 17.14 -37.97 -13.22
CA CYS A 8 17.22 -38.46 -11.85
C CYS A 8 18.61 -38.17 -11.28
N ILE A 9 18.73 -37.61 -10.07
CA ILE A 9 19.96 -37.74 -9.26
C ILE A 9 19.61 -38.00 -7.78
N ALA A 10 19.94 -39.24 -7.40
CA ALA A 10 20.55 -39.76 -6.17
C ALA A 10 20.10 -39.28 -4.77
N MET A 11 19.56 -40.27 -4.04
CA MET A 11 19.59 -40.40 -2.59
C MET A 11 21.03 -40.37 -2.02
N GLY A 12 21.20 -39.67 -0.90
CA GLY A 12 22.36 -39.81 -0.01
C GLY A 12 21.87 -39.98 1.44
N LEU A 13 21.92 -41.22 1.94
CA LEU A 13 21.84 -41.53 3.37
C LEU A 13 23.16 -41.15 4.05
N LEU A 14 23.10 -40.42 5.16
CA LEU A 14 24.17 -40.38 6.17
C LEU A 14 23.51 -40.40 7.56
N SER A 15 24.00 -41.31 8.39
CA SER A 15 23.42 -41.66 9.68
C SER A 15 24.40 -41.34 10.82
N LEU A 16 23.80 -40.89 11.93
CA LEU A 16 24.14 -41.10 13.35
C LEU A 16 25.27 -40.31 14.07
N THR A 17 24.78 -39.71 15.17
CA THR A 17 25.35 -39.58 16.53
C THR A 17 26.19 -38.36 16.88
N SER A 18 25.67 -37.55 17.81
CA SER A 18 26.13 -37.56 19.20
C SER A 18 25.17 -36.79 20.10
N ALA A 19 24.80 -37.41 21.22
CA ALA A 19 24.02 -36.81 22.29
C ALA A 19 24.91 -35.88 23.13
N THR A 20 24.37 -34.75 23.53
CA THR A 20 24.93 -33.88 24.57
C THR A 20 23.82 -33.43 25.53
N PRO A 21 24.17 -33.12 26.79
CA PRO A 21 23.29 -33.34 27.93
C PRO A 21 22.27 -32.22 28.18
N LEU A 22 21.22 -32.66 28.86
CA LEU A 22 20.12 -31.91 29.46
C LEU A 22 20.62 -30.70 30.28
N ALA A 23 20.56 -29.50 29.71
CA ALA A 23 20.67 -28.26 30.47
C ALA A 23 19.33 -28.02 31.19
N LYS A 24 19.37 -28.00 32.54
CA LYS A 24 18.28 -27.47 33.36
C LYS A 24 18.06 -26.01 32.99
N HIS A 25 17.04 -25.73 32.18
CA HIS A 25 16.50 -24.38 32.10
C HIS A 25 15.65 -24.13 33.35
N GLN A 26 16.17 -23.25 34.21
CA GLN A 26 15.39 -22.50 35.16
C GLN A 26 14.16 -21.96 34.43
N ALA A 27 12.98 -22.38 34.89
CA ALA A 27 11.72 -21.71 34.59
C ALA A 27 11.79 -20.31 35.23
N GLN A 28 12.40 -19.36 34.51
CA GLN A 28 12.14 -17.95 34.74
C GLN A 28 10.71 -17.73 34.27
N GLY A 29 9.83 -17.45 35.23
CA GLY A 29 8.46 -17.03 34.96
C GLY A 29 8.48 -15.74 34.15
N LEU A 30 8.47 -15.87 32.83
CA LEU A 30 8.08 -14.80 31.92
C LEU A 30 6.59 -14.60 32.14
N SER A 31 6.27 -13.63 33.00
CA SER A 31 4.94 -13.05 33.10
C SER A 31 4.44 -12.76 31.69
N ALA A 32 3.21 -13.20 31.37
CA ALA A 32 2.55 -12.99 30.08
C ALA A 32 2.57 -11.52 29.62
N SER A 33 2.75 -10.57 30.54
CA SER A 33 2.94 -9.14 30.25
C SER A 33 4.20 -8.82 29.44
N SER A 34 5.28 -9.60 29.55
CA SER A 34 6.55 -9.33 28.86
C SER A 34 6.60 -9.86 27.42
N ILE A 35 5.76 -10.84 27.08
CA ILE A 35 5.63 -11.38 25.71
C ILE A 35 4.73 -10.48 24.86
N LEU A 36 3.70 -9.87 25.45
CA LEU A 36 2.81 -8.92 24.76
C LEU A 36 3.58 -7.65 24.34
N VAL A 37 4.41 -7.10 25.24
CA VAL A 37 5.18 -5.86 24.97
C VAL A 37 6.16 -6.01 23.80
N LYS A 38 6.80 -7.17 23.63
CA LYS A 38 7.73 -7.39 22.49
C LYS A 38 7.01 -7.46 21.15
N LYS A 39 5.87 -8.15 21.10
CA LYS A 39 5.09 -8.30 19.86
C LYS A 39 4.52 -6.97 19.39
N ASP A 40 4.07 -6.13 20.32
CA ASP A 40 3.53 -4.82 19.98
C ASP A 40 4.63 -3.86 19.49
N THR A 41 5.85 -3.98 20.03
CA THR A 41 6.99 -3.15 19.61
C THR A 41 7.45 -3.47 18.17
N GLU A 42 7.55 -4.74 17.79
CA GLU A 42 7.97 -5.15 16.43
C GLU A 42 6.97 -4.71 15.34
N VAL A 43 5.67 -4.69 15.66
CA VAL A 43 4.62 -4.31 14.70
C VAL A 43 4.57 -2.79 14.49
N VAL A 44 4.81 -1.99 15.53
CA VAL A 44 4.93 -0.53 15.44
C VAL A 44 6.14 -0.13 14.59
N GLU A 45 7.25 -0.87 14.70
CA GLU A 45 8.46 -0.63 13.91
C GLU A 45 8.26 -0.96 12.42
N ALA A 46 7.50 -2.01 12.10
CA ALA A 46 7.19 -2.40 10.72
C ALA A 46 6.35 -1.35 9.95
N ALA A 47 5.35 -0.74 10.60
CA ALA A 47 4.56 0.33 9.98
C ALA A 47 5.38 1.60 9.73
N ALA A 48 6.26 1.96 10.66
CA ALA A 48 7.17 3.10 10.52
C ALA A 48 8.27 2.86 9.47
N ALA A 49 8.62 1.59 9.22
CA ALA A 49 9.62 1.19 8.22
C ALA A 49 9.05 1.03 6.80
N PHE A 50 7.73 1.18 6.59
CA PHE A 50 7.15 1.04 5.27
C PHE A 50 7.76 2.05 4.30
N LYS A 51 8.39 1.54 3.24
CA LYS A 51 8.83 2.30 2.08
C LYS A 51 8.09 1.76 0.88
N CYS A 52 7.30 2.62 0.24
CA CYS A 52 6.62 2.21 -0.97
C CYS A 52 7.63 1.79 -2.04
N GLN A 53 7.20 0.89 -2.91
CA GLN A 53 8.00 0.34 -3.99
C GLN A 53 7.43 0.82 -5.31
N ILE A 54 8.27 1.41 -6.16
CA ILE A 54 7.91 1.72 -7.54
C ILE A 54 7.67 0.40 -8.27
N GLN A 55 6.48 0.25 -8.82
CA GLN A 55 6.07 -0.97 -9.48
C GLN A 55 6.51 -0.97 -10.94
N THR A 56 6.95 -2.13 -11.42
CA THR A 56 7.24 -2.37 -12.83
C THR A 56 6.13 -3.21 -13.46
N GLY A 57 5.62 -2.80 -14.61
CA GLY A 57 4.55 -3.51 -15.33
C GLY A 57 3.15 -3.00 -14.99
N THR A 58 2.13 -3.77 -15.37
CA THR A 58 0.70 -3.36 -15.35
C THR A 58 -0.20 -4.37 -14.62
N ASN A 59 0.40 -5.26 -13.82
CA ASN A 59 -0.36 -6.25 -13.06
C ASN A 59 -0.87 -5.61 -11.77
N VAL A 60 -2.10 -5.12 -11.86
CA VAL A 60 -2.83 -4.47 -10.78
C VAL A 60 -3.35 -5.45 -9.73
N PHE A 61 -3.48 -4.98 -8.49
CA PHE A 61 -4.03 -5.77 -7.40
C PHE A 61 -5.52 -6.01 -7.64
N ARG A 62 -5.98 -7.24 -7.38
CA ARG A 62 -7.41 -7.57 -7.48
C ARG A 62 -7.79 -8.41 -6.28
N PRO A 63 -8.12 -7.76 -5.15
CA PRO A 63 -8.56 -8.49 -3.99
C PRO A 63 -9.92 -9.12 -4.26
N HIS A 64 -10.05 -10.35 -3.79
CA HIS A 64 -11.34 -11.00 -3.74
C HIS A 64 -12.10 -10.46 -2.53
N LEU A 65 -13.04 -9.54 -2.77
CA LEU A 65 -13.94 -9.03 -1.72
C LEU A 65 -14.93 -10.13 -1.30
N ALA A 66 -14.52 -11.02 -0.41
CA ALA A 66 -15.39 -12.04 0.18
C ALA A 66 -16.16 -11.45 1.38
N GLY A 67 -17.18 -10.63 1.10
CA GLY A 67 -18.10 -10.11 2.13
C GLY A 67 -18.19 -8.58 2.17
N TRP A 68 -19.07 -8.08 3.06
CA TRP A 68 -19.39 -6.65 3.18
C TRP A 68 -18.43 -5.86 4.09
N ASN A 69 -17.47 -6.52 4.74
CA ASN A 69 -16.50 -5.87 5.63
C ASN A 69 -15.11 -6.49 5.45
N PRO A 70 -14.13 -5.73 4.94
CA PRO A 70 -12.76 -6.21 4.79
C PRO A 70 -12.17 -6.70 6.12
N THR A 71 -11.45 -7.81 6.03
CA THR A 71 -10.61 -8.35 7.10
C THR A 71 -9.37 -7.49 7.31
N LYS A 72 -8.71 -7.67 8.46
CA LYS A 72 -7.40 -7.09 8.74
C LYS A 72 -6.39 -7.32 7.60
N GLN A 73 -6.32 -8.55 7.09
CA GLN A 73 -5.37 -8.91 6.03
C GLN A 73 -5.70 -8.20 4.71
N GLU A 74 -6.98 -8.09 4.35
CA GLU A 74 -7.39 -7.34 3.16
C GLU A 74 -7.05 -5.85 3.27
N VAL A 75 -7.19 -5.26 4.46
CA VAL A 75 -6.72 -3.88 4.71
C VAL A 75 -5.20 -3.77 4.57
N GLU A 76 -4.42 -4.69 5.12
CA GLU A 76 -2.95 -4.67 4.98
C GLU A 76 -2.50 -4.77 3.52
N MET A 77 -3.15 -5.64 2.73
CA MET A 77 -2.88 -5.78 1.30
C MET A 77 -3.28 -4.52 0.52
N ALA A 78 -4.49 -4.00 0.75
CA ALA A 78 -5.00 -2.82 0.06
C ALA A 78 -4.17 -1.57 0.37
N VAL A 79 -3.79 -1.36 1.63
CA VAL A 79 -2.90 -0.25 2.01
C VAL A 79 -1.54 -0.42 1.32
N THR A 80 -0.95 -1.62 1.35
CA THR A 80 0.35 -1.85 0.70
C THR A 80 0.30 -1.60 -0.81
N ALA A 81 -0.74 -2.10 -1.49
CA ALA A 81 -0.97 -1.88 -2.92
C ALA A 81 -1.10 -0.38 -3.23
N TRP A 82 -1.99 0.31 -2.52
CA TRP A 82 -2.25 1.73 -2.75
C TRP A 82 -1.00 2.60 -2.53
N LEU A 83 -0.21 2.33 -1.49
CA LEU A 83 1.00 3.10 -1.26
C LEU A 83 2.06 2.87 -2.36
N ASN A 84 2.11 1.66 -2.93
CA ASN A 84 2.98 1.37 -4.07
C ASN A 84 2.48 2.03 -5.37
N GLU A 85 1.17 2.05 -5.61
CA GLU A 85 0.55 2.79 -6.71
C GLU A 85 0.87 4.28 -6.61
N VAL A 86 0.70 4.85 -5.41
CA VAL A 86 0.95 6.26 -5.16
C VAL A 86 2.37 6.63 -5.57
N CYS A 87 3.35 5.82 -5.19
CA CYS A 87 4.75 6.06 -5.52
C CYS A 87 5.07 5.84 -6.99
N THR A 88 4.43 4.86 -7.63
CA THR A 88 4.58 4.61 -9.07
C THR A 88 4.07 5.79 -9.90
N VAL A 89 2.91 6.34 -9.54
CA VAL A 89 2.38 7.55 -10.17
C VAL A 89 3.26 8.76 -9.86
N ASN A 90 3.74 8.90 -8.62
CA ASN A 90 4.62 10.01 -8.24
C ASN A 90 5.96 9.97 -8.99
N ASP A 91 6.53 8.79 -9.24
CA ASP A 91 7.78 8.66 -10.01
C ASP A 91 7.60 9.07 -11.49
N PHE A 92 6.45 8.74 -12.10
CA PHE A 92 6.09 9.27 -13.42
C PHE A 92 6.06 10.80 -13.43
N LEU A 93 5.48 11.41 -12.38
CA LEU A 93 5.32 12.86 -12.27
C LEU A 93 6.61 13.62 -11.92
N ASN A 94 7.50 13.02 -11.12
CA ASN A 94 8.72 13.67 -10.61
C ASN A 94 9.93 13.49 -11.54
N SER A 95 10.13 12.30 -12.09
CA SER A 95 11.40 11.87 -12.72
C SER A 95 11.23 11.21 -14.08
N LYS A 96 9.98 10.85 -14.47
CA LYS A 96 9.67 10.02 -15.65
C LYS A 96 10.38 8.66 -15.66
N GLY A 97 10.80 8.15 -14.50
CA GLY A 97 11.38 6.80 -14.39
C GLY A 97 10.36 5.72 -14.79
N THR A 98 9.12 5.96 -14.39
CA THR A 98 7.93 5.19 -14.74
C THR A 98 7.34 5.69 -16.06
N SER A 99 6.92 4.76 -16.93
CA SER A 99 6.26 5.10 -18.20
C SER A 99 4.80 5.53 -17.99
N LEU A 100 4.24 6.31 -18.91
CA LEU A 100 2.82 6.70 -18.86
C LEU A 100 1.90 5.47 -18.78
N ALA A 101 2.18 4.42 -19.56
CA ALA A 101 1.35 3.21 -19.56
C ALA A 101 1.32 2.51 -18.19
N VAL A 102 2.47 2.45 -17.51
CA VAL A 102 2.58 1.91 -16.15
C VAL A 102 1.84 2.82 -15.17
N ALA A 103 2.11 4.12 -15.18
CA ALA A 103 1.45 5.09 -14.31
C ALA A 103 -0.09 5.07 -14.47
N THR A 104 -0.59 4.97 -15.70
CA THR A 104 -2.02 4.84 -15.97
C THR A 104 -2.61 3.54 -15.42
N ALA A 105 -1.92 2.40 -15.57
CA ALA A 105 -2.41 1.14 -15.04
C ALA A 105 -2.57 1.18 -13.51
N TRP A 106 -1.57 1.69 -12.79
CA TRP A 106 -1.60 1.78 -11.34
C TRP A 106 -2.56 2.87 -10.83
N ALA A 107 -2.65 4.03 -11.49
CA ALA A 107 -3.67 5.02 -11.15
C ALA A 107 -5.09 4.50 -11.37
N THR A 108 -5.30 3.61 -12.36
CA THR A 108 -6.61 2.96 -12.61
C THR A 108 -6.97 1.96 -11.52
N ASP A 109 -5.97 1.45 -10.79
CA ASP A 109 -6.18 0.53 -9.68
C ASP A 109 -6.65 1.26 -8.42
N GLU A 110 -6.06 2.42 -8.08
CA GLU A 110 -6.32 3.19 -6.84
C GLU A 110 -7.82 3.24 -6.38
N PRO A 111 -8.84 3.33 -7.27
CA PRO A 111 -10.25 3.21 -6.88
C PRO A 111 -10.68 1.87 -6.24
N ASN A 112 -10.01 0.76 -6.54
CA ASN A 112 -10.24 -0.55 -5.94
C ASN A 112 -9.83 -0.55 -4.47
N GLU A 113 -8.65 0.00 -4.17
CA GLU A 113 -8.12 0.14 -2.81
C GLU A 113 -9.00 1.09 -2.00
N LEU A 114 -9.48 2.18 -2.61
CA LEU A 114 -10.51 3.03 -2.03
C LEU A 114 -11.81 2.27 -1.72
N ALA A 115 -12.28 1.41 -2.63
CA ALA A 115 -13.49 0.63 -2.41
C ALA A 115 -13.34 -0.31 -1.20
N ILE A 116 -12.18 -0.97 -1.06
CA ILE A 116 -11.88 -1.83 0.09
C ILE A 116 -11.80 -0.99 1.37
N LEU A 117 -10.91 0.00 1.43
CA LEU A 117 -10.67 0.74 2.66
C LEU A 117 -11.92 1.48 3.13
N SER A 118 -12.74 1.98 2.20
CA SER A 118 -14.00 2.65 2.55
C SER A 118 -15.15 1.72 2.94
N ALA A 119 -15.00 0.41 2.71
CA ALA A 119 -15.95 -0.61 3.16
C ALA A 119 -15.67 -1.11 4.60
N VAL A 120 -14.58 -0.67 5.23
CA VAL A 120 -14.26 -1.04 6.61
C VAL A 120 -15.36 -0.55 7.56
N LYS A 121 -15.95 -1.48 8.31
CA LYS A 121 -16.94 -1.19 9.34
C LYS A 121 -16.28 -0.47 10.51
N GLY A 122 -16.91 0.61 10.97
CA GLY A 122 -16.42 1.37 12.12
C GLY A 122 -15.37 2.44 11.77
N LEU A 123 -15.22 2.81 10.50
CA LEU A 123 -14.46 4.01 10.12
C LEU A 123 -14.95 5.24 10.89
N SER A 124 -14.00 6.05 11.36
CA SER A 124 -14.31 7.34 11.97
C SER A 124 -14.97 8.29 10.96
N LYS A 125 -15.53 9.41 11.45
CA LYS A 125 -16.17 10.39 10.57
C LYS A 125 -15.16 11.02 9.59
N GLU A 126 -13.94 11.25 10.05
CA GLU A 126 -12.82 11.76 9.26
C GLU A 126 -12.44 10.77 8.15
N GLY A 127 -12.36 9.47 8.46
CA GLY A 127 -12.10 8.43 7.46
C GLY A 127 -13.19 8.35 6.38
N GLN A 128 -14.47 8.46 6.78
CA GLN A 128 -15.59 8.50 5.84
C GLN A 128 -15.54 9.74 4.94
N ASN A 129 -15.22 10.92 5.51
CA ASN A 129 -15.08 12.15 4.77
C ASN A 129 -13.89 12.07 3.78
N ALA A 130 -12.75 11.54 4.21
CA ALA A 130 -11.58 11.32 3.35
C ALA A 130 -11.91 10.38 2.17
N ALA A 131 -12.64 9.30 2.41
CA ALA A 131 -13.12 8.43 1.33
C ALA A 131 -14.03 9.18 0.34
N ALA A 132 -14.90 10.08 0.81
CA ALA A 132 -15.74 10.89 -0.06
C ALA A 132 -14.93 11.87 -0.93
N VAL A 133 -13.92 12.53 -0.35
CA VAL A 133 -12.98 13.40 -1.09
C VAL A 133 -12.26 12.60 -2.17
N LEU A 134 -11.74 11.41 -1.84
CA LEU A 134 -11.04 10.55 -2.80
C LEU A 134 -11.93 10.14 -3.98
N ARG A 135 -13.17 9.70 -3.72
CA ARG A 135 -14.13 9.35 -4.78
C ARG A 135 -14.42 10.52 -5.72
N ALA A 136 -14.47 11.74 -5.20
CA ALA A 136 -14.72 12.94 -5.99
C ALA A 136 -13.53 13.36 -6.86
N ASN A 137 -12.30 13.12 -6.40
CA ASN A 137 -11.09 13.63 -7.05
C ASN A 137 -10.38 12.63 -7.98
N PHE A 138 -10.51 11.31 -7.75
CA PHE A 138 -9.84 10.31 -8.60
C PHE A 138 -10.16 10.40 -10.09
N PRO A 139 -11.39 10.69 -10.53
CA PRO A 139 -11.69 10.85 -11.95
C PRO A 139 -10.84 11.94 -12.64
N SER A 140 -10.46 13.00 -11.92
CA SER A 140 -9.61 14.07 -12.47
C SER A 140 -8.19 13.59 -12.76
N VAL A 141 -7.59 12.79 -11.88
CA VAL A 141 -6.26 12.18 -12.08
C VAL A 141 -6.28 11.30 -13.33
N LEU A 142 -7.26 10.41 -13.43
CA LEU A 142 -7.39 9.51 -14.58
C LEU A 142 -7.66 10.25 -15.89
N GLY A 143 -8.54 11.26 -15.86
CA GLY A 143 -8.83 12.09 -17.02
C GLY A 143 -7.59 12.82 -17.54
N ASN A 144 -6.77 13.37 -16.64
CA ASN A 144 -5.53 14.02 -17.05
C ASN A 144 -4.48 13.03 -17.59
N LEU A 145 -4.37 11.83 -17.04
CA LEU A 145 -3.50 10.78 -17.61
C LEU A 145 -3.96 10.38 -19.02
N ASP A 146 -5.27 10.27 -19.25
CA ASP A 146 -5.82 9.99 -20.57
C ASP A 146 -5.59 11.15 -21.56
N ASN A 147 -5.69 12.40 -21.10
CA ASN A 147 -5.34 13.57 -21.92
C ASN A 147 -3.88 13.54 -22.39
N ILE A 148 -2.95 13.10 -21.54
CA ILE A 148 -1.54 12.90 -21.94
C ILE A 148 -1.46 11.77 -22.99
N LYS A 149 -2.15 10.66 -22.75
CA LYS A 149 -2.13 9.47 -23.61
C LYS A 149 -2.68 9.74 -25.01
N THR A 150 -3.77 10.50 -25.10
CA THR A 150 -4.45 10.85 -26.35
C THR A 150 -3.84 12.07 -27.05
N GLY A 151 -2.99 12.83 -26.35
CA GLY A 151 -2.45 14.09 -26.85
C GLY A 151 -3.43 15.26 -26.80
N SER A 152 -4.55 15.10 -26.09
CA SER A 152 -5.57 16.14 -25.92
C SER A 152 -5.11 17.31 -25.04
N ALA A 153 -4.03 17.12 -24.25
CA ALA A 153 -3.35 18.18 -23.52
C ALA A 153 -1.83 17.98 -23.54
N PRO A 154 -1.03 19.06 -23.48
CA PRO A 154 0.42 18.96 -23.30
C PRO A 154 0.75 18.21 -22.00
N THR A 155 1.75 17.32 -22.03
CA THR A 155 2.16 16.53 -20.87
C THR A 155 2.41 17.41 -19.64
N LYS A 156 3.06 18.56 -19.83
CA LYS A 156 3.37 19.50 -18.74
C LYS A 156 2.11 19.99 -18.01
N ASP A 157 1.07 20.34 -18.75
CA ASP A 157 -0.13 20.96 -18.19
C ASP A 157 -0.99 19.93 -17.47
N ALA A 158 -1.18 18.76 -18.09
CA ALA A 158 -1.88 17.64 -17.47
C ALA A 158 -1.11 17.12 -16.23
N SER A 159 0.22 17.01 -16.29
CA SER A 159 1.02 16.65 -15.11
C SER A 159 0.93 17.70 -13.99
N ALA A 160 0.83 19.00 -14.31
CA ALA A 160 0.63 20.04 -13.31
C ALA A 160 -0.74 19.90 -12.63
N ALA A 161 -1.81 19.63 -13.38
CA ALA A 161 -3.14 19.37 -12.83
C ALA A 161 -3.16 18.12 -11.94
N ILE A 162 -2.57 17.01 -12.39
CA ILE A 162 -2.45 15.79 -11.59
C ILE A 162 -1.69 16.07 -10.29
N ASN A 163 -0.56 16.79 -10.36
CA ASN A 163 0.22 17.12 -9.17
C ASN A 163 -0.57 17.98 -8.19
N PHE A 164 -1.35 18.96 -8.66
CA PHE A 164 -2.21 19.76 -7.80
C PHE A 164 -3.23 18.88 -7.06
N ASP A 165 -4.00 18.05 -7.79
CA ASP A 165 -5.00 17.16 -7.21
C ASP A 165 -4.37 16.20 -6.19
N ARG A 166 -3.22 15.62 -6.55
CA ARG A 166 -2.53 14.66 -5.68
C ARG A 166 -1.98 15.29 -4.42
N CYS A 167 -1.34 16.45 -4.53
CA CYS A 167 -0.75 17.15 -3.40
C CYS A 167 -1.81 17.71 -2.44
N CYS A 168 -2.91 18.24 -2.98
CA CYS A 168 -3.88 18.97 -2.18
C CYS A 168 -5.07 18.15 -1.71
N GLN A 169 -5.43 17.09 -2.44
CA GLN A 169 -6.64 16.31 -2.14
C GLN A 169 -6.34 14.83 -1.93
N VAL A 170 -5.70 14.18 -2.91
CA VAL A 170 -5.58 12.71 -2.91
C VAL A 170 -4.65 12.21 -1.80
N VAL A 171 -3.36 12.56 -1.80
CA VAL A 171 -2.40 12.01 -0.84
C VAL A 171 -2.75 12.32 0.62
N PRO A 172 -3.17 13.56 0.98
CA PRO A 172 -3.67 13.83 2.33
C PRO A 172 -4.88 12.98 2.72
N SER A 173 -5.85 12.80 1.82
CA SER A 173 -7.03 11.99 2.10
C SER A 173 -6.71 10.49 2.19
N VAL A 174 -5.75 10.00 1.39
CA VAL A 174 -5.22 8.63 1.53
C VAL A 174 -4.66 8.43 2.93
N ALA A 175 -3.82 9.35 3.42
CA ALA A 175 -3.24 9.24 4.76
C ALA A 175 -4.32 9.14 5.85
N VAL A 176 -5.39 9.95 5.76
CA VAL A 176 -6.52 9.92 6.71
C VAL A 176 -7.33 8.63 6.61
N LEU A 177 -7.65 8.18 5.39
CA LEU A 177 -8.43 6.95 5.20
C LEU A 177 -7.65 5.71 5.65
N VAL A 178 -6.35 5.63 5.32
CA VAL A 178 -5.47 4.53 5.75
C VAL A 178 -5.41 4.49 7.28
N ASP A 179 -5.15 5.63 7.95
CA ASP A 179 -5.15 5.70 9.41
C ASP A 179 -6.47 5.22 10.04
N ALA A 180 -7.61 5.67 9.52
CA ALA A 180 -8.91 5.26 10.01
C ALA A 180 -9.18 3.76 9.80
N ALA A 181 -8.86 3.21 8.63
CA ALA A 181 -9.07 1.80 8.30
C ALA A 181 -8.15 0.89 9.14
N VAL A 182 -6.90 1.30 9.31
CA VAL A 182 -5.90 0.59 10.13
C VAL A 182 -6.32 0.53 11.59
N LYS A 183 -6.78 1.66 12.16
CA LYS A 183 -7.29 1.73 13.53
C LYS A 183 -8.55 0.88 13.73
N ALA A 184 -9.48 0.91 12.77
CA ALA A 184 -10.74 0.16 12.87
C ALA A 184 -10.55 -1.37 12.79
N THR A 185 -9.51 -1.84 12.08
CA THR A 185 -9.27 -3.28 11.86
C THR A 185 -8.12 -3.86 12.69
N GLY A 186 -7.23 -3.03 13.24
CA GLY A 186 -6.00 -3.48 13.89
C GLY A 186 -4.95 -4.01 12.90
N ALA A 187 -5.09 -3.70 11.60
CA ALA A 187 -4.03 -3.86 10.59
C ALA A 187 -2.74 -3.19 11.06
N PHE A 188 -1.57 -3.72 10.70
CA PHE A 188 -0.27 -3.15 11.09
C PHE A 188 -0.16 -2.82 12.59
N GLY A 189 -0.85 -3.59 13.46
CA GLY A 189 -0.87 -3.33 14.91
C GLY A 189 -1.52 -2.00 15.32
N GLY A 190 -2.37 -1.43 14.46
CA GLY A 190 -3.04 -0.15 14.71
C GLY A 190 -2.21 1.08 14.34
N VAL A 191 -1.00 0.90 13.78
CA VAL A 191 -0.14 2.00 13.33
C VAL A 191 -0.14 2.04 11.81
N ALA A 192 -0.64 3.14 11.25
CA ALA A 192 -0.75 3.27 9.80
C ALA A 192 0.57 3.65 9.13
N PRO A 193 0.97 2.95 8.04
CA PRO A 193 2.03 3.43 7.18
C PRO A 193 1.58 4.73 6.47
N LYS A 194 2.53 5.63 6.20
CA LYS A 194 2.24 6.93 5.58
C LYS A 194 2.51 6.91 4.07
N PRO A 195 1.65 7.53 3.24
CA PRO A 195 1.95 7.69 1.83
C PRO A 195 3.09 8.66 1.58
N GLU A 196 3.86 8.42 0.52
CA GLU A 196 4.84 9.38 0.04
C GLU A 196 4.17 10.48 -0.78
N TYR A 197 4.58 11.71 -0.52
CA TYR A 197 4.13 12.88 -1.28
C TYR A 197 5.02 13.05 -2.52
N PRO A 198 4.46 13.47 -3.67
CA PRO A 198 5.27 13.99 -4.76
C PRO A 198 6.23 15.09 -4.28
N ASN A 199 7.48 15.08 -4.76
CA ASN A 199 8.49 16.10 -4.39
C ASN A 199 8.02 17.52 -4.71
N VAL A 200 7.19 17.67 -5.73
CA VAL A 200 6.60 18.94 -6.15
C VAL A 200 5.53 19.47 -5.20
N CYS A 201 5.04 18.71 -4.22
CA CYS A 201 3.99 19.16 -3.30
C CYS A 201 4.41 20.36 -2.45
N SER A 202 5.70 20.50 -2.16
CA SER A 202 6.25 21.69 -1.50
C SER A 202 6.04 23.00 -2.27
N ARG A 203 5.64 22.93 -3.55
CA ARG A 203 5.43 24.06 -4.45
C ARG A 203 3.96 24.43 -4.63
N PHE A 204 3.04 23.66 -4.04
CA PHE A 204 1.60 23.92 -4.12
C PHE A 204 1.10 24.51 -2.81
N GLU A 205 0.42 25.65 -2.90
CA GLU A 205 -0.36 26.19 -1.80
C GLU A 205 -1.76 25.58 -1.86
N CYS A 206 -1.94 24.50 -1.12
CA CYS A 206 -3.24 23.87 -0.98
C CYS A 206 -4.09 24.73 -0.05
N SER A 207 -5.13 25.36 -0.59
CA SER A 207 -6.15 25.97 0.26
C SER A 207 -6.77 24.86 1.10
N VAL A 208 -6.73 25.02 2.42
CA VAL A 208 -7.53 24.17 3.30
C VAL A 208 -8.98 24.42 2.94
N ALA A 209 -9.57 23.49 2.17
CA ALA A 209 -11.02 23.43 2.09
C ALA A 209 -11.49 23.15 3.51
N SER A 210 -12.06 24.17 4.17
CA SER A 210 -12.66 24.03 5.49
C SER A 210 -13.71 22.92 5.40
N ILE A 211 -13.40 21.75 5.96
CA ILE A 211 -14.31 20.59 6.03
C ILE A 211 -15.26 20.80 7.22
#